data_AF-A0A7W5EMS5-F1
#
_entry.id   AF-A0A7W5EMS5-F1
#
_cell.length_a   1.000
_cell.length_b   1.000
_cell.length_c   1.000
_cell.angle_alpha   90.00
_cell.angle_beta   90.00
_cell.angle_gamma   90.00
#
_symmetry.space_group_name_H-M   'P 1'
#
loop_
_entity.id
_entity.type
_entity.pdbx_description
1 polymer ?
#
loop_
_entity_poly.entity_id
_entity_poly.type
_entity_poly.pdbx_seq_one_letter_code
_entity_poly.pdbx_strand_id
1 'polypeptide(L)'
;MLPLCLKPINFGSWEQEAWEDYRDRLSLPADEAVLEFYRQVVYDHFDHFNEHYPQLDLDDYALSIEYVTAQEASESIRYFHNQPMTEWGWQYDQFKSRNQNYMIYQRMAKDLTPPFPPVVVATESLADDGWRVYGRDLHLIEGTHRLSYLGRMLELGEILPTSLHKFVLLRPRLSSSDD
;
A
#
# COMPACT_ATOMS: atom_id res chain seq x y z
N MET A 1 13.18 -10.67 -2.34
CA MET A 1 11.94 -11.32 -1.87
C MET A 1 11.94 -11.34 -0.36
N LEU A 2 10.77 -11.34 0.28
CA LEU A 2 10.65 -11.50 1.73
C LEU A 2 11.07 -12.91 2.17
N PRO A 3 11.92 -13.04 3.21
CA PRO A 3 12.33 -14.33 3.72
C PRO A 3 11.17 -15.08 4.39
N LEU A 4 11.15 -16.42 4.28
CA LEU A 4 10.09 -17.27 4.80
C LEU A 4 9.88 -17.16 6.32
N CYS A 5 10.91 -16.74 7.07
CA CYS A 5 10.77 -16.51 8.51
C CYS A 5 9.78 -15.38 8.87
N LEU A 6 9.52 -14.46 7.93
CA LEU A 6 8.53 -13.39 8.09
C LEU A 6 7.11 -13.84 7.72
N LYS A 7 6.93 -15.02 7.12
CA LYS A 7 5.59 -15.52 6.78
C LYS A 7 4.81 -15.83 8.06
N PRO A 8 3.52 -15.46 8.18
CA PRO A 8 2.70 -15.85 9.31
C PRO A 8 2.63 -17.37 9.44
N ILE A 9 2.61 -17.87 10.69
CA ILE A 9 2.36 -19.30 10.92
C ILE A 9 0.94 -19.61 10.42
N ASN A 10 0.79 -20.74 9.71
CA ASN A 10 -0.46 -21.18 9.09
C ASN A 10 -1.09 -20.14 8.13
N PHE A 11 -0.26 -19.34 7.44
CA PHE A 11 -0.68 -18.32 6.48
C PHE A 11 -1.74 -18.82 5.49
N GLY A 12 -2.80 -18.02 5.29
CA GLY A 12 -3.91 -18.30 4.38
C GLY A 12 -4.93 -19.31 4.91
N SER A 13 -4.80 -19.76 6.15
CA SER A 13 -5.72 -20.73 6.78
C SER A 13 -6.56 -20.10 7.90
N TRP A 14 -7.58 -20.83 8.34
CA TRP A 14 -8.41 -20.46 9.50
C TRP A 14 -7.63 -20.40 10.81
N GLU A 15 -6.50 -21.10 10.89
CA GLU A 15 -5.63 -21.16 12.07
C GLU A 15 -4.39 -20.26 11.91
N GLN A 16 -4.45 -19.28 11.00
CA GLN A 16 -3.39 -18.29 10.85
C GLN A 16 -3.11 -17.61 12.20
N GLU A 17 -1.82 -17.51 12.51
CA GLU A 17 -1.30 -16.82 13.68
C GLU A 17 -1.97 -15.46 13.87
N ALA A 18 -2.40 -15.15 15.09
CA ALA A 18 -3.00 -13.86 15.37
C ALA A 18 -1.97 -12.73 15.18
N TRP A 19 -2.45 -11.55 14.78
CA TRP A 19 -1.58 -10.41 14.49
C TRP A 19 -0.67 -10.00 15.65
N GLU A 20 -1.18 -9.99 16.89
CA GLU A 20 -0.35 -9.60 18.03
C GLU A 20 0.74 -10.65 18.32
N ASP A 21 0.40 -11.95 18.23
CA ASP A 21 1.38 -13.04 18.38
C ASP A 21 2.46 -12.96 17.27
N TYR A 22 2.05 -12.65 16.03
CA TYR A 22 2.95 -12.44 14.91
C TYR A 22 3.93 -11.28 15.14
N ARG A 23 3.43 -10.14 15.63
CA ARG A 23 4.27 -8.98 15.97
C ARG A 23 5.28 -9.30 17.05
N ASP A 24 4.83 -9.97 18.11
CA ASP A 24 5.66 -10.34 19.25
C ASP A 24 6.75 -11.34 18.83
N ARG A 25 6.39 -12.37 18.05
CA ARG A 25 7.32 -13.39 17.54
C ARG A 25 8.43 -12.76 16.69
N LEU A 26 8.08 -11.81 15.83
CA LEU A 26 9.06 -11.11 15.00
C LEU A 26 9.74 -9.94 15.70
N SER A 27 9.33 -9.61 16.93
CA SER A 27 9.81 -8.46 17.67
C SER A 27 9.75 -7.17 16.85
N LEU A 28 8.62 -6.96 16.15
CA LEU A 28 8.45 -5.80 15.28
C LEU A 28 8.51 -4.50 16.09
N PRO A 29 9.22 -3.47 15.62
CA PRO A 29 9.27 -2.19 16.30
C PRO A 29 7.88 -1.56 16.33
N ALA A 30 7.62 -0.73 17.35
CA ALA A 30 6.36 0.00 17.50
C ALA A 30 6.20 1.19 16.52
N ASP A 31 7.03 1.26 15.48
CA ASP A 31 6.97 2.29 14.45
C ASP A 31 5.72 2.12 13.57
N GLU A 32 4.97 3.20 13.35
CA GLU A 32 3.70 3.15 12.64
C GLU A 32 3.86 2.67 11.19
N ALA A 33 4.87 3.16 10.45
CA ALA A 33 5.08 2.77 9.06
C ALA A 33 5.45 1.30 8.95
N VAL A 34 6.30 0.81 9.86
CA VAL A 34 6.66 -0.60 9.93
C VAL A 34 5.44 -1.46 10.21
N LEU A 35 4.65 -1.13 11.23
CA LEU A 35 3.47 -1.92 11.59
C LEU A 35 2.43 -1.96 10.45
N GLU A 36 2.19 -0.83 9.79
CA GLU A 36 1.27 -0.75 8.66
C GLU A 36 1.77 -1.58 7.46
N PHE A 37 3.06 -1.48 7.11
CA PHE A 37 3.65 -2.30 6.06
C PHE A 37 3.54 -3.79 6.38
N TYR A 38 3.98 -4.19 7.57
CA TYR A 38 3.96 -5.60 7.96
C TYR A 38 2.55 -6.15 8.01
N ARG A 39 1.58 -5.37 8.51
CA ARG A 39 0.19 -5.83 8.55
C ARG A 39 -0.34 -6.04 7.14
N GLN A 40 -0.25 -5.01 6.31
CA GLN A 40 -0.92 -4.97 5.02
C GLN A 40 -0.23 -5.83 3.98
N VAL A 41 1.10 -5.90 3.98
CA VAL A 41 1.87 -6.55 2.92
C VAL A 41 2.37 -7.92 3.35
N VAL A 42 3.07 -7.99 4.48
CA VAL A 42 3.75 -9.22 4.90
C VAL A 42 2.76 -10.20 5.51
N TYR A 43 1.87 -9.73 6.39
CA TYR A 43 0.96 -10.58 7.15
C TYR A 43 -0.29 -10.97 6.35
N ASP A 44 -0.91 -10.02 5.64
CA ASP A 44 -2.14 -10.28 4.87
C ASP A 44 -1.85 -10.77 3.42
N HIS A 45 -0.69 -10.45 2.83
CA HIS A 45 -0.43 -10.67 1.39
C HIS A 45 0.96 -11.26 1.05
N PHE A 46 1.59 -12.03 1.97
CA PHE A 46 2.96 -12.55 1.82
C PHE A 46 3.27 -13.16 0.44
N ASP A 47 2.48 -14.15 0.02
CA ASP A 47 2.73 -14.89 -1.22
C ASP A 47 2.52 -13.99 -2.45
N HIS A 48 1.49 -13.12 -2.41
CA HIS A 48 1.23 -12.17 -3.48
C HIS A 48 2.37 -11.16 -3.63
N PHE A 49 2.89 -10.62 -2.52
CA PHE A 49 4.02 -9.70 -2.56
C PHE A 49 5.28 -10.37 -3.12
N ASN A 50 5.62 -11.57 -2.65
CA ASN A 50 6.81 -12.29 -3.13
C ASN A 50 6.72 -12.70 -4.60
N GLU A 51 5.52 -13.02 -5.07
CA GLU A 51 5.26 -13.21 -6.48
C GLU A 51 5.56 -11.91 -7.26
N HIS A 52 5.09 -10.77 -6.75
CA HIS A 52 5.11 -9.48 -7.46
C HIS A 52 6.39 -8.68 -7.38
N TYR A 53 7.14 -8.84 -6.30
CA TYR A 53 8.37 -8.09 -5.99
C TYR A 53 9.50 -9.05 -5.61
N PRO A 54 9.84 -10.04 -6.47
CA PRO A 54 10.79 -11.10 -6.11
C PRO A 54 12.21 -10.56 -5.87
N GLN A 55 12.57 -9.44 -6.48
CA GLN A 55 13.88 -8.79 -6.34
C GLN A 55 13.95 -7.73 -5.24
N LEU A 56 12.82 -7.39 -4.60
CA LEU A 56 12.81 -6.40 -3.53
C LEU A 56 13.35 -7.03 -2.24
N ASP A 57 14.48 -6.53 -1.76
CA ASP A 57 15.01 -6.81 -0.42
C ASP A 57 14.57 -5.70 0.53
N LEU A 58 13.93 -6.05 1.65
CA LEU A 58 13.38 -5.06 2.56
C LEU A 58 14.47 -4.26 3.28
N ASP A 59 15.65 -4.84 3.47
CA ASP A 59 16.78 -4.19 4.14
C ASP A 59 17.31 -2.98 3.33
N ASP A 60 17.13 -3.01 2.01
CA ASP A 60 17.50 -1.92 1.10
C ASP A 60 16.56 -0.72 1.19
N TYR A 61 15.44 -0.81 1.92
CA TYR A 61 14.44 0.25 2.01
C TYR A 61 14.26 0.75 3.44
N ALA A 62 13.98 2.04 3.55
CA ALA A 62 13.46 2.67 4.75
C ALA A 62 11.95 2.85 4.60
N LEU A 63 11.22 2.50 5.67
CA LEU A 63 9.78 2.72 5.78
C LEU A 63 9.51 4.03 6.51
N SER A 64 8.55 4.81 6.01
CA SER A 64 8.15 6.07 6.61
C SER A 64 6.68 6.37 6.37
N ILE A 65 6.07 7.17 7.24
CA ILE A 65 4.76 7.77 6.99
C ILE A 65 4.96 9.08 6.25
N GLU A 66 4.29 9.22 5.12
CA GLU A 66 4.27 10.45 4.32
C GLU A 66 2.83 10.95 4.17
N TYR A 67 2.66 12.27 4.09
CA TYR A 67 1.38 12.90 3.78
C TYR A 67 1.49 13.56 2.43
N VAL A 68 0.65 13.14 1.50
CA VAL A 68 0.57 13.71 0.14
C VAL A 68 -0.83 14.23 -0.12
N THR A 69 -0.94 15.23 -0.97
CA THR A 69 -2.25 15.75 -1.36
C THR A 69 -3.01 14.75 -2.24
N ALA A 70 -4.34 14.83 -2.28
CA ALA A 70 -5.16 14.01 -3.16
C ALA A 70 -4.77 14.19 -4.65
N GLN A 71 -4.42 15.43 -5.03
CA GLN A 71 -3.93 15.72 -6.37
C GLN A 71 -2.58 15.04 -6.65
N GLU A 72 -1.59 15.25 -5.78
CA GLU A 72 -0.27 14.61 -5.94
C GLU A 72 -0.39 13.09 -5.97
N ALA A 73 -1.20 12.49 -5.10
CA ALA A 73 -1.44 11.05 -5.09
C ALA A 73 -2.02 10.55 -6.42
N SER A 74 -3.00 11.26 -6.98
CA SER A 74 -3.58 10.93 -8.29
C SER A 74 -2.57 11.11 -9.44
N GLU A 75 -1.70 12.10 -9.34
CA GLU A 75 -0.75 12.47 -10.40
C GLU A 75 0.54 11.66 -10.36
N SER A 76 1.02 11.20 -9.21
CA SER A 76 2.34 10.57 -9.07
C SER A 76 2.32 9.07 -8.77
N ILE A 77 1.24 8.55 -8.18
CA ILE A 77 1.15 7.13 -7.82
C ILE A 77 0.63 6.33 -9.02
N ARG A 78 1.34 5.25 -9.33
CA ARG A 78 1.07 4.35 -10.46
C ARG A 78 1.06 2.90 -10.03
N TYR A 79 0.39 2.06 -10.80
CA TYR A 79 0.38 0.61 -10.63
C TYR A 79 1.17 -0.06 -11.77
N PHE A 80 1.03 -1.38 -11.91
CA PHE A 80 1.69 -2.13 -12.99
C PHE A 80 1.37 -1.54 -14.37
N HIS A 81 2.34 -1.65 -15.27
CA HIS A 81 2.33 -1.06 -16.61
C HIS A 81 2.21 0.47 -16.61
N ASN A 82 2.69 1.11 -15.54
CA ASN A 82 2.68 2.56 -15.35
C ASN A 82 1.29 3.20 -15.48
N GLN A 83 0.25 2.47 -15.06
CA GLN A 83 -1.14 2.91 -15.16
C GLN A 83 -1.59 3.64 -13.88
N PRO A 84 -2.50 4.62 -13.98
CA PRO A 84 -3.18 5.13 -12.79
C PRO A 84 -4.08 4.05 -12.18
N MET A 85 -4.27 4.08 -10.86
CA MET A 85 -5.10 3.11 -10.15
C MET A 85 -6.57 3.57 -10.10
N THR A 86 -7.33 3.32 -11.16
CA THR A 86 -8.75 3.73 -11.26
C THR A 86 -9.73 2.56 -11.29
N GLU A 87 -9.23 1.32 -11.33
CA GLU A 87 -10.01 0.11 -11.59
C GLU A 87 -11.20 -0.08 -10.63
N TRP A 88 -11.07 0.36 -9.38
CA TRP A 88 -12.13 0.19 -8.37
C TRP A 88 -13.04 1.41 -8.22
N GLY A 89 -12.84 2.48 -8.97
CA GLY A 89 -13.65 3.72 -8.85
C GLY A 89 -15.14 3.49 -9.09
N TRP A 90 -15.52 2.62 -10.04
CA TRP A 90 -16.92 2.27 -10.29
C TRP A 90 -17.60 1.59 -9.08
N GLN A 91 -16.82 0.86 -8.29
CA GLN A 91 -17.34 0.15 -7.11
C GLN A 91 -17.66 1.15 -5.99
N TYR A 92 -16.91 2.25 -5.88
CA TYR A 92 -17.24 3.35 -4.98
C TYR A 92 -18.65 3.90 -5.27
N ASP A 93 -18.94 4.20 -6.53
CA ASP A 93 -20.25 4.69 -6.96
C ASP A 93 -21.36 3.68 -6.66
N GLN A 94 -21.10 2.40 -6.96
CA GLN A 94 -22.04 1.31 -6.67
C GLN A 94 -22.35 1.23 -5.17
N PHE A 95 -21.31 1.25 -4.32
CA PHE A 95 -21.47 1.16 -2.87
C PHE A 95 -22.15 2.39 -2.30
N LYS A 96 -21.86 3.57 -2.83
CA LYS A 96 -22.55 4.82 -2.48
C LYS A 96 -24.03 4.78 -2.80
N SER A 97 -24.39 4.32 -4.01
CA SER A 97 -25.80 4.23 -4.41
C SER A 97 -26.63 3.27 -3.54
N ARG A 98 -25.98 2.26 -2.93
CA ARG A 98 -26.62 1.21 -2.14
C ARG A 98 -26.44 1.37 -0.64
N ASN A 99 -25.65 2.35 -0.20
CA ASN A 99 -25.13 2.43 1.16
C ASN A 99 -24.56 1.08 1.64
N GLN A 100 -23.68 0.49 0.83
CA GLN A 100 -23.17 -0.86 1.06
C GLN A 100 -22.45 -0.98 2.41
N ASN A 101 -22.74 -2.01 3.18
CA ASN A 101 -22.01 -2.32 4.42
C ASN A 101 -20.66 -2.97 4.12
N TYR A 102 -19.75 -2.21 3.52
CA TYR A 102 -18.36 -2.60 3.30
C TYR A 102 -17.45 -1.65 4.08
N MET A 103 -16.63 -2.21 4.97
CA MET A 103 -15.92 -1.42 5.98
C MET A 103 -15.02 -0.33 5.38
N ILE A 104 -14.28 -0.64 4.31
CA ILE A 104 -13.39 0.34 3.68
C ILE A 104 -14.21 1.49 3.09
N TYR A 105 -15.24 1.17 2.31
CA TYR A 105 -16.14 2.18 1.76
C TYR A 105 -16.79 3.04 2.84
N GLN A 106 -17.37 2.43 3.87
CA GLN A 106 -18.07 3.14 4.95
C GLN A 106 -17.15 4.11 5.70
N ARG A 107 -15.91 3.70 5.99
CA ARG A 107 -14.93 4.58 6.63
C ARG A 107 -14.49 5.71 5.69
N MET A 108 -14.17 5.42 4.44
CA MET A 108 -13.75 6.45 3.48
C MET A 108 -14.87 7.47 3.22
N ALA A 109 -16.11 7.02 3.01
CA ALA A 109 -17.24 7.91 2.78
C ALA A 109 -17.56 8.81 3.99
N LYS A 110 -17.25 8.35 5.20
CA LYS A 110 -17.49 9.09 6.44
C LYS A 110 -16.33 10.04 6.77
N ASP A 111 -15.11 9.51 6.79
CA ASP A 111 -13.91 10.19 7.30
C ASP A 111 -13.15 10.91 6.17
N LEU A 112 -13.60 10.74 4.93
CA LEU A 112 -13.05 11.33 3.70
C LEU A 112 -11.56 10.99 3.46
N THR A 113 -11.11 9.85 3.97
CA THR A 113 -9.72 9.39 3.85
C THR A 113 -9.65 7.86 3.99
N PRO A 114 -8.63 7.18 3.42
CA PRO A 114 -8.42 5.76 3.64
C PRO A 114 -8.37 5.39 5.13
N PRO A 115 -9.00 4.27 5.55
CA PRO A 115 -9.03 3.85 6.96
C PRO A 115 -7.69 3.36 7.50
N PHE A 116 -6.76 3.04 6.60
CA PHE A 116 -5.36 2.71 6.86
C PHE A 116 -4.57 3.11 5.60
N PRO A 117 -3.32 3.57 5.76
CA PRO A 117 -2.55 4.20 4.68
C PRO A 117 -2.23 3.21 3.55
N PRO A 118 -2.46 3.55 2.27
CA PRO A 118 -1.93 2.74 1.17
C PRO A 118 -0.41 2.66 1.23
N VAL A 119 0.15 1.57 0.71
CA VAL A 119 1.59 1.30 0.72
C VAL A 119 2.14 1.54 -0.68
N VAL A 120 3.13 2.42 -0.77
CA VAL A 120 3.82 2.77 -2.01
C VAL A 120 5.33 2.57 -1.86
N VAL A 121 6.00 2.39 -2.98
CA VAL A 121 7.47 2.31 -3.05
C VAL A 121 7.98 3.32 -4.07
N ALA A 122 9.01 4.07 -3.68
CA ALA A 122 9.79 4.88 -4.57
C ALA A 122 10.65 3.94 -5.44
N THR A 123 10.49 4.08 -6.75
CA THR A 123 10.88 3.01 -7.69
C THR A 123 12.32 3.10 -8.16
N GLU A 124 13.11 4.06 -7.70
CA GLU A 124 14.45 4.36 -8.26
C GLU A 124 15.38 3.14 -8.28
N SER A 125 15.22 2.21 -7.34
CA SER A 125 15.97 0.95 -7.23
C SER A 125 15.21 -0.29 -7.73
N LEU A 126 13.96 -0.16 -8.20
CA LEU A 126 13.21 -1.26 -8.79
C LEU A 126 13.62 -1.45 -10.25
N ALA A 127 14.12 -2.65 -10.55
CA ALA A 127 14.42 -3.07 -11.92
C ALA A 127 13.21 -3.77 -12.55
N ASP A 128 12.76 -3.28 -13.70
CA ASP A 128 11.70 -3.93 -14.49
C ASP A 128 12.24 -5.21 -15.14
N ASP A 129 11.43 -6.28 -15.20
CA ASP A 129 11.82 -7.59 -15.77
C ASP A 129 11.02 -7.96 -17.03
N GLY A 130 10.68 -6.97 -17.84
CA GLY A 130 10.02 -7.10 -19.15
C GLY A 130 8.50 -7.30 -19.04
N TRP A 131 8.03 -8.24 -18.20
CA TRP A 131 6.60 -8.48 -17.99
C TRP A 131 6.03 -7.73 -16.78
N ARG A 132 6.85 -7.46 -15.75
CA ARG A 132 6.50 -6.55 -14.65
C ARG A 132 7.13 -5.19 -14.89
N VAL A 133 6.37 -4.31 -15.54
CA VAL A 133 6.73 -2.89 -15.64
C VAL A 133 6.15 -2.19 -14.42
N TYR A 134 7.00 -1.75 -13.50
CA TYR A 134 6.54 -1.03 -12.32
C TYR A 134 6.06 0.38 -12.67
N GLY A 135 5.18 0.92 -11.83
CA GLY A 135 4.69 2.29 -11.96
C GLY A 135 5.75 3.31 -11.54
N ARG A 136 5.80 4.47 -12.19
CA ARG A 136 6.79 5.52 -11.92
C ARG A 136 6.10 6.86 -11.62
N ASP A 137 6.61 7.70 -10.72
CA ASP A 137 7.83 7.50 -9.89
C ASP A 137 7.55 6.72 -8.60
N LEU A 138 6.29 6.75 -8.12
CA LEU A 138 5.81 5.96 -6.98
C LEU A 138 4.95 4.79 -7.48
N HIS A 139 5.32 3.58 -7.09
CA HIS A 139 4.54 2.39 -7.39
C HIS A 139 3.68 1.98 -6.19
N LEU A 140 2.39 1.77 -6.42
CA LEU A 140 1.47 1.23 -5.43
C LEU A 140 1.73 -0.27 -5.22
N ILE A 141 2.08 -0.64 -4.00
CA ILE A 141 2.23 -2.04 -3.56
C ILE A 141 0.89 -2.59 -3.07
N GLU A 142 0.22 -1.84 -2.19
CA GLU A 142 -1.00 -2.31 -1.52
C GLU A 142 -1.95 -1.15 -1.28
N GLY A 143 -3.26 -1.41 -1.43
CA GLY A 143 -4.32 -0.41 -1.28
C GLY A 143 -4.96 0.04 -2.59
N THR A 144 -5.05 -0.85 -3.57
CA THR A 144 -5.70 -0.59 -4.88
C THR A 144 -7.10 0.02 -4.75
N HIS A 145 -7.96 -0.58 -3.92
CA HIS A 145 -9.30 -0.05 -3.64
C HIS A 145 -9.24 1.34 -3.00
N ARG A 146 -8.37 1.52 -2.00
CA ARG A 146 -8.25 2.77 -1.23
C ARG A 146 -7.78 3.92 -2.12
N LEU A 147 -6.79 3.70 -2.98
CA LEU A 147 -6.32 4.71 -3.91
C LEU A 147 -7.35 5.01 -5.01
N SER A 148 -7.99 3.99 -5.57
CA SER A 148 -9.07 4.18 -6.56
C SER A 148 -10.27 4.94 -5.98
N TYR A 149 -10.68 4.63 -4.75
CA TYR A 149 -11.77 5.34 -4.08
C TYR A 149 -11.37 6.79 -3.79
N LEU A 150 -10.14 7.02 -3.34
CA LEU A 150 -9.62 8.37 -3.11
C LEU A 150 -9.65 9.21 -4.40
N GLY A 151 -9.17 8.63 -5.51
CA GLY A 151 -9.25 9.27 -6.83
C GLY A 151 -10.69 9.56 -7.24
N ARG A 152 -11.61 8.62 -7.01
CA ARG A 152 -13.03 8.82 -7.31
C ARG A 152 -13.67 9.92 -6.45
N MET A 153 -13.34 10.00 -5.17
CA MET A 153 -13.80 11.06 -4.26
C MET A 153 -13.32 12.43 -4.73
N LEU A 154 -12.08 12.52 -5.23
CA LEU A 154 -11.52 13.74 -5.83
C LEU A 154 -12.29 14.14 -7.10
N GLU A 155 -12.54 13.19 -8.01
CA GLU A 155 -13.32 13.43 -9.24
C GLU A 155 -14.73 13.93 -8.96
N LEU A 156 -15.37 13.41 -7.90
CA LEU A 156 -16.72 13.80 -7.47
C LEU A 156 -16.74 15.11 -6.68
N GLY A 157 -15.59 15.69 -6.34
CA GLY A 157 -15.49 16.90 -5.53
C GLY A 157 -15.87 16.69 -4.05
N GLU A 158 -15.82 15.46 -3.56
CA GLU A 158 -16.07 15.14 -2.13
C GLU A 158 -14.89 15.53 -1.25
N ILE A 159 -13.69 15.55 -1.84
CA ILE A 159 -12.46 16.04 -1.23
C ILE A 159 -11.82 17.09 -2.13
N LEU A 160 -11.04 17.98 -1.51
CA LEU A 160 -10.31 19.02 -2.24
C LEU A 160 -9.02 18.44 -2.83
N PRO A 161 -8.51 18.97 -3.96
CA PRO A 161 -7.20 18.61 -4.51
C PRO A 161 -6.06 18.69 -3.49
N THR A 162 -6.14 19.65 -2.56
CA THR A 162 -5.14 19.91 -1.51
C THR A 162 -5.37 19.12 -0.21
N SER A 163 -6.37 18.25 -0.14
CA SER A 163 -6.60 17.41 1.04
C SER A 163 -5.44 16.43 1.24
N LEU A 164 -4.89 16.37 2.45
CA LEU A 164 -3.74 15.54 2.79
C LEU A 164 -4.17 14.15 3.23
N HIS A 165 -3.50 13.14 2.68
CA HIS A 165 -3.76 11.73 2.97
C HIS A 165 -2.46 11.02 3.35
N LYS A 166 -2.57 10.10 4.30
CA LYS A 166 -1.46 9.32 4.84
C LYS A 166 -1.13 8.14 3.93
N PHE A 167 0.16 7.93 3.66
CA PHE A 167 0.70 6.78 2.94
C PHE A 167 1.90 6.20 3.70
N VAL A 168 2.12 4.89 3.54
CA VAL A 168 3.38 4.25 3.90
C VAL A 168 4.27 4.30 2.67
N LEU A 169 5.44 4.92 2.79
CA LEU A 169 6.42 4.99 1.73
C LEU A 169 7.64 4.12 2.06
N LEU A 170 7.94 3.20 1.14
CA LEU A 170 9.23 2.53 1.05
C LEU A 170 10.14 3.40 0.18
N ARG A 171 11.21 3.92 0.75
CA ARG A 171 12.23 4.68 0.01
C ARG A 171 13.55 3.91 0.03
N PRO A 172 14.27 3.80 -1.09
CA PRO A 172 15.58 3.17 -1.10
C PRO A 172 16.48 3.85 -0.09
N ARG A 173 17.20 3.07 0.72
CA ARG A 173 18.31 3.59 1.49
C ARG A 173 19.35 4.04 0.48
N LEU A 174 19.77 5.30 0.57
CA LEU A 174 20.94 5.73 -0.17
C LEU A 174 22.08 4.82 0.27
N SER A 175 22.64 4.05 -0.65
CA SER A 175 23.92 3.41 -0.40
C SER A 175 24.86 4.53 0.01
N SER A 176 25.47 4.43 1.18
CA SER A 176 26.69 5.17 1.42
C SER A 176 27.63 4.72 0.31
N SER A 177 27.85 5.60 -0.66
CA SER A 177 29.03 5.51 -1.49
C SER A 177 30.20 5.59 -0.52
N ASP A 178 30.75 4.44 -0.16
CA ASP A 178 32.02 4.36 0.53
C ASP A 178 33.06 5.04 -0.38
N ASP A 179 33.61 6.15 0.12
CA ASP A 179 34.81 6.82 -0.40
C ASP A 179 36.05 5.91 -0.34
#